data_AF-A0A7J8HNC0-F1
#
_entry.id   AF-A0A7J8HNC0-F1
#
_cell.length_a   1.000
_cell.length_b   1.000
_cell.length_c   1.000
_cell.angle_alpha   90.00
_cell.angle_beta   90.00
_cell.angle_gamma   90.00
#
_symmetry.space_group_name_H-M   'P 1'
#
loop_
_entity.id
_entity.type
_entity.pdbx_description
1 polymer ?
#
loop_
_entity_poly.entity_id
_entity_poly.type
_entity_poly.pdbx_seq_one_letter_code
_entity_poly.pdbx_strand_id
1 'polypeptide(L)'
;MGAGPGRCKKCSSGYQQVGSKCLDVDECETEVCPGENEQCKNTEGSYRCVCAEGYKQIEGICVKEQIPESAGFFSEMTEDELVVLQQMFFGVIICALATLAAKGDLVFTAIFIGAVAAMTGYWLSERSDRVLEGFIKGR
;
A
#
# COMPACT_ATOMS: atom_id res chain seq x y z
N MET A 1 -34.21 28.03 -56.97
CA MET A 1 -33.14 27.98 -55.94
C MET A 1 -32.51 26.59 -55.98
N GLY A 2 -31.25 26.48 -56.38
CA GLY A 2 -30.59 25.18 -56.60
C GLY A 2 -30.19 24.52 -55.28
N ALA A 3 -30.68 23.30 -55.04
CA ALA A 3 -30.10 22.39 -54.05
C ALA A 3 -28.84 21.77 -54.67
N GLY A 4 -27.70 22.46 -54.50
CA GLY A 4 -26.39 21.88 -54.83
C GLY A 4 -26.09 20.65 -53.95
N PRO A 5 -25.18 19.76 -54.36
CA PRO A 5 -24.89 18.56 -53.60
C PRO A 5 -24.36 18.96 -52.21
N GLY A 6 -25.11 18.60 -51.17
CA GLY A 6 -24.66 18.76 -49.80
C GLY A 6 -23.33 18.02 -49.66
N ARG A 7 -22.24 18.76 -49.40
CA ARG A 7 -20.96 18.15 -49.08
C ARG A 7 -21.16 17.24 -47.89
N CYS A 8 -21.14 15.93 -48.12
CA CYS A 8 -21.18 14.96 -47.04
C CYS A 8 -19.90 15.16 -46.24
N LYS A 9 -20.00 15.77 -45.06
CA LYS A 9 -18.87 15.86 -44.14
C LYS A 9 -18.57 14.42 -43.72
N LYS A 10 -17.45 13.89 -44.20
CA LYS A 10 -16.92 12.62 -43.70
C LYS A 10 -16.65 12.78 -42.20
N CYS A 11 -17.12 11.83 -41.40
CA CYS A 11 -16.83 11.83 -39.97
C CYS A 11 -15.33 11.63 -39.70
N SER A 12 -14.87 12.13 -38.56
CA SER A 12 -13.50 11.88 -38.07
C SER A 12 -13.26 10.38 -37.85
N SER A 13 -12.01 9.94 -37.83
CA SER A 13 -11.68 8.57 -37.40
C SER A 13 -12.26 8.28 -36.00
N GLY A 14 -12.77 7.07 -35.79
CA GLY A 14 -13.50 6.69 -34.56
C GLY A 14 -15.00 7.03 -34.58
N TYR A 15 -15.52 7.62 -35.67
CA TYR A 15 -16.94 7.96 -35.78
C TYR A 15 -17.61 7.36 -37.01
N GLN A 16 -18.83 6.85 -36.82
CA GLN A 16 -19.70 6.36 -37.88
C GLN A 16 -20.76 7.39 -38.24
N GLN A 17 -20.98 7.58 -39.54
CA GLN A 17 -22.02 8.48 -40.03
C GLN A 17 -23.39 7.81 -39.96
N VAL A 18 -24.26 8.33 -39.11
CA VAL A 18 -25.66 7.90 -38.98
C VAL A 18 -26.56 9.06 -39.38
N GLY A 19 -27.01 9.05 -40.64
CA GLY A 19 -27.75 10.15 -41.26
C GLY A 19 -26.89 11.41 -41.41
N SER A 20 -27.29 12.51 -40.78
CA SER A 20 -26.54 13.79 -40.79
C SER A 20 -25.65 13.98 -39.56
N LYS A 21 -25.56 12.99 -38.66
CA LYS A 21 -24.77 13.03 -37.44
C LYS A 21 -23.60 12.05 -37.51
N CYS A 22 -22.52 12.37 -36.80
CA CYS A 22 -21.42 11.46 -36.53
C CYS A 22 -21.62 10.93 -35.11
N LEU A 23 -21.78 9.61 -34.99
CA LEU A 23 -21.83 8.92 -33.70
C LEU A 23 -20.49 8.26 -33.47
N ASP A 24 -20.06 8.27 -32.22
CA ASP A 24 -18.87 7.55 -31.77
C ASP A 24 -19.02 6.05 -32.02
N VAL A 25 -17.96 5.40 -32.47
CA VAL A 25 -17.92 3.94 -32.66
C VAL A 25 -17.41 3.32 -31.38
N ASP A 26 -18.19 2.43 -30.77
CA ASP A 26 -17.71 1.68 -29.62
C ASP A 26 -16.79 0.55 -30.08
N GLU A 27 -15.49 0.83 -30.13
CA GLU A 27 -14.50 -0.19 -30.52
C GLU A 27 -14.38 -1.32 -29.49
N CYS A 28 -14.88 -1.12 -28.26
CA CYS A 28 -14.87 -2.14 -27.21
C CYS A 28 -15.92 -3.25 -27.40
N GLU A 29 -16.89 -3.10 -28.31
CA GLU A 29 -17.78 -4.20 -28.70
C GLU A 29 -17.01 -5.33 -29.43
N THR A 30 -15.78 -5.05 -29.88
CA THR A 30 -14.87 -6.01 -30.47
C THR A 30 -13.65 -6.27 -29.58
N GLU A 31 -13.00 -7.43 -29.70
CA GLU A 31 -11.77 -7.70 -28.94
C GLU A 31 -10.59 -6.86 -29.47
N VAL A 32 -10.42 -5.66 -28.91
CA VAL A 32 -9.39 -4.69 -29.31
C VAL A 32 -8.18 -4.62 -28.37
N CYS A 33 -8.31 -5.11 -27.13
CA CYS A 33 -7.22 -5.11 -26.14
C CYS A 33 -6.56 -6.49 -26.07
N PRO A 34 -5.29 -6.64 -26.52
CA PRO A 34 -4.62 -7.93 -26.57
C PRO A 34 -4.02 -8.39 -25.23
N GLY A 35 -3.91 -7.52 -24.23
CA GLY A 35 -3.27 -7.84 -22.96
C GLY A 35 -4.14 -8.69 -22.03
N GLU A 36 -3.51 -9.64 -21.34
CA GLU A 36 -4.20 -10.42 -20.29
C GLU A 36 -4.59 -9.50 -19.12
N ASN A 37 -5.85 -9.59 -18.68
CA ASN A 37 -6.43 -8.76 -17.62
C ASN A 37 -6.52 -7.26 -17.96
N GLU A 38 -6.64 -6.93 -19.25
CA GLU A 38 -7.03 -5.60 -19.71
C GLU A 38 -8.55 -5.52 -19.93
N GLN A 39 -9.11 -4.34 -19.71
CA GLN A 39 -10.47 -3.98 -19.99
C GLN A 39 -10.48 -2.79 -20.96
N CYS A 40 -11.26 -2.91 -22.02
CA CYS A 40 -11.47 -1.80 -22.95
C CYS A 40 -12.39 -0.75 -22.34
N LYS A 41 -12.01 0.51 -22.45
CA LYS A 41 -12.85 1.65 -22.10
C LYS A 41 -13.01 2.54 -23.32
N ASN A 42 -14.24 2.60 -23.83
CA ASN A 42 -14.59 3.47 -24.94
C ASN A 42 -14.49 4.94 -24.53
N THR A 43 -13.97 5.77 -25.42
CA THR A 43 -13.81 7.22 -25.23
C THR A 43 -14.32 7.95 -26.47
N GLU A 44 -14.69 9.22 -26.34
CA GLU A 44 -15.23 9.93 -27.50
C GLU A 44 -14.16 10.08 -28.61
N GLY A 45 -14.34 9.37 -29.73
CA GLY A 45 -13.49 9.29 -30.91
C GLY A 45 -12.37 8.26 -30.86
N SER A 46 -12.28 7.43 -29.81
CA SER A 46 -11.23 6.41 -29.67
C SER A 46 -11.53 5.45 -28.50
N TYR A 47 -10.64 4.50 -28.24
CA TYR A 47 -10.72 3.64 -27.07
C TYR A 47 -9.38 3.60 -26.33
N ARG A 48 -9.43 3.20 -25.06
CA ARG A 48 -8.21 2.93 -24.26
C ARG A 48 -8.32 1.60 -23.54
N CYS A 49 -7.25 0.82 -23.57
CA CYS A 49 -7.11 -0.38 -22.75
C CYS A 49 -6.58 0.02 -21.38
N VAL A 50 -7.28 -0.38 -20.33
CA VAL A 50 -6.88 -0.17 -18.93
C VAL A 50 -6.81 -1.51 -18.23
N CYS A 51 -6.00 -1.65 -17.19
CA CYS A 51 -6.03 -2.88 -16.41
C CYS A 51 -7.40 -3.07 -15.75
N ALA A 52 -7.86 -4.32 -15.67
CA ALA A 52 -9.11 -4.70 -15.01
C ALA A 52 -9.11 -4.28 -13.53
N GLU A 53 -10.30 -4.25 -12.92
CA GLU A 53 -10.42 -3.92 -11.49
C GLU A 53 -9.53 -4.82 -10.62
N GLY A 54 -8.74 -4.20 -9.75
CA GLY A 54 -7.76 -4.89 -8.90
C GLY A 54 -6.43 -5.21 -9.59
N TYR A 55 -6.20 -4.74 -10.81
CA TYR A 55 -4.91 -4.86 -11.51
C TYR A 55 -4.27 -3.48 -11.71
N LYS A 56 -2.95 -3.41 -11.57
CA LYS A 56 -2.15 -2.21 -11.86
C LYS A 56 -1.20 -2.46 -13.01
N GLN A 57 -0.97 -1.41 -13.79
CA GLN A 57 0.01 -1.41 -14.86
C GLN A 57 1.41 -1.24 -14.26
N ILE A 58 2.21 -2.29 -14.30
CA ILE A 58 3.63 -2.29 -13.90
C ILE A 58 4.44 -2.70 -15.13
N GLU A 59 5.34 -1.82 -15.57
CA GLU A 59 6.20 -2.06 -16.74
C GLU A 59 5.45 -2.45 -18.03
N GLY A 60 4.23 -1.94 -18.21
CA GLY A 60 3.41 -2.24 -19.39
C GLY A 60 2.61 -3.54 -19.31
N ILE A 61 2.63 -4.22 -18.16
CA ILE A 61 1.88 -5.46 -17.91
C ILE A 61 0.87 -5.21 -16.79
N CYS A 62 -0.36 -5.72 -16.94
CA CYS A 62 -1.37 -5.68 -15.90
C CYS A 62 -1.12 -6.80 -14.89
N VAL A 63 -0.64 -6.42 -13.69
CA VAL A 63 -0.44 -7.36 -12.58
C VAL A 63 -1.54 -7.16 -11.56
N LYS A 64 -2.05 -8.26 -10.97
CA LYS A 64 -3.02 -8.18 -9.89
C LYS A 64 -2.35 -7.43 -8.74
N GLU A 65 -2.93 -6.31 -8.34
CA GLU A 65 -2.50 -5.67 -7.12
C GLU A 65 -2.88 -6.61 -5.99
N GLN A 66 -1.87 -7.27 -5.42
CA GLN A 66 -1.98 -7.82 -4.09
C GLN A 66 -2.06 -6.61 -3.17
N ILE A 67 -3.21 -5.94 -3.16
CA ILE A 67 -3.64 -5.18 -1.99
C ILE A 67 -3.71 -6.29 -0.95
N PRO A 68 -2.77 -6.37 0.01
CA PRO A 68 -2.97 -7.32 1.07
C PRO A 68 -4.31 -6.92 1.66
N GLU A 69 -5.30 -7.82 1.63
CA GLU A 69 -6.54 -7.67 2.40
C GLU A 69 -6.23 -7.65 3.92
N SER A 70 -4.94 -7.72 4.27
CA SER A 70 -4.33 -7.46 5.57
C SER A 70 -3.54 -6.13 5.68
N ALA A 71 -3.64 -5.18 4.75
CA ALA A 71 -3.51 -3.75 5.09
C ALA A 71 -4.77 -3.30 5.84
N GLY A 72 -5.17 -4.09 6.84
CA GLY A 72 -6.11 -3.64 7.84
C GLY A 72 -5.42 -2.52 8.59
N PHE A 73 -5.98 -1.31 8.52
CA PHE A 73 -6.30 -0.45 9.67
C PHE A 73 -5.17 -0.08 10.67
N PHE A 74 -3.94 -0.58 10.54
CA PHE A 74 -2.83 -0.47 11.49
C PHE A 74 -1.54 0.03 10.84
N SER A 75 -1.57 0.50 9.59
CA SER A 75 -0.45 1.30 9.04
C SER A 75 -0.40 2.72 9.62
N GLU A 76 -1.35 3.08 10.49
CA GLU A 76 -1.38 4.33 11.25
C GLU A 76 -1.29 4.05 12.77
N MET A 77 -0.42 3.13 13.17
CA MET A 77 0.16 3.17 14.51
C MET A 77 1.67 3.25 14.31
N THR A 78 2.17 4.48 14.22
CA THR A 78 3.60 4.75 14.16
C THR A 78 4.27 4.13 15.38
N GLU A 79 5.50 3.64 15.20
CA GLU A 79 6.35 3.08 16.26
C GLU A 79 6.52 4.07 17.43
N ASP A 80 6.24 5.36 17.20
CA ASP A 80 6.25 6.44 18.17
C ASP A 80 5.18 6.31 19.29
N GLU A 81 3.94 5.90 18.98
CA GLU A 81 2.86 5.80 19.99
C GLU A 81 3.05 4.60 20.94
N LEU A 82 3.58 3.49 20.42
CA LEU A 82 3.95 2.32 21.22
C LEU A 82 5.13 2.62 22.16
N VAL A 83 6.11 3.40 21.69
CA VAL A 83 7.20 3.88 22.55
C VAL A 83 6.63 4.81 23.63
N VAL A 84 5.73 5.74 23.31
CA VAL A 84 5.13 6.65 24.31
C VAL A 84 4.34 5.87 25.37
N LEU A 85 3.48 4.93 24.98
CA LEU A 85 2.76 4.06 25.91
C LEU A 85 3.72 3.24 26.79
N GLN A 86 4.76 2.66 26.19
CA GLN A 86 5.78 1.90 26.91
C GLN A 86 6.58 2.78 27.89
N GLN A 87 6.91 4.02 27.53
CA GLN A 87 7.56 4.98 28.43
C GLN A 87 6.66 5.38 29.60
N MET A 88 5.34 5.54 29.38
CA MET A 88 4.37 5.83 30.44
C MET A 88 4.23 4.64 31.41
N PHE A 89 4.23 3.40 30.91
CA PHE A 89 4.23 2.21 31.77
C PHE A 89 5.50 2.10 32.61
N PHE A 90 6.68 2.35 32.04
CA PHE A 90 7.92 2.34 32.82
C PHE A 90 7.92 3.44 33.90
N GLY A 91 7.39 4.63 33.60
CA GLY A 91 7.26 5.71 34.59
C GLY A 91 6.39 5.33 35.80
N VAL A 92 5.23 4.71 35.55
CA VAL A 92 4.30 4.27 36.61
C VAL A 92 4.92 3.14 37.45
N ILE A 93 5.59 2.17 36.80
CA ILE A 93 6.27 1.06 37.48
C ILE A 93 7.44 1.57 38.32
N ILE A 94 8.28 2.48 37.79
CA ILE A 94 9.39 3.09 38.53
C ILE A 94 8.86 3.87 39.75
N CYS A 95 7.77 4.61 39.59
CA CYS A 95 7.14 5.35 40.69
C CYS A 95 6.63 4.39 41.79
N ALA A 96 5.90 3.34 41.42
CA ALA A 96 5.42 2.32 42.35
C ALA A 96 6.58 1.62 43.08
N LEU A 97 7.63 1.23 42.35
CA LEU A 97 8.82 0.58 42.92
C LEU A 97 9.61 1.52 43.84
N ALA A 98 9.70 2.82 43.53
CA ALA A 98 10.30 3.81 44.42
C ALA A 98 9.51 3.94 45.74
N THR A 99 8.17 3.90 45.69
CA THR A 99 7.34 3.91 46.90
C THR A 99 7.46 2.63 47.74
N LEU A 100 7.75 1.49 47.10
CA LEU A 100 8.02 0.22 47.78
C LEU A 100 9.44 0.17 48.37
N ALA A 101 10.44 0.70 47.66
CA ALA A 101 11.81 0.83 48.17
C ALA A 101 11.88 1.77 49.39
N ALA A 102 11.09 2.85 49.41
CA ALA A 102 10.96 3.74 50.56
C ALA A 102 10.38 3.05 51.81
N LYS A 103 9.66 1.93 51.64
CA LYS A 103 9.18 1.07 52.72
C LYS A 103 10.23 0.06 53.23
N GLY A 104 11.39 -0.04 52.56
CA GLY A 104 12.55 -0.81 53.03
C GLY A 104 12.71 -2.23 52.47
N ASP A 105 11.90 -2.64 51.48
CA ASP A 105 11.97 -4.00 50.93
C ASP A 105 13.06 -4.16 49.85
N LEU A 106 14.29 -4.45 50.29
CA LEU A 106 15.49 -4.66 49.46
C LEU A 106 15.40 -5.83 48.47
N VAL A 107 14.39 -6.72 48.61
CA VAL A 107 14.18 -7.85 47.70
C VAL A 107 13.66 -7.36 46.34
N PHE A 108 12.79 -6.35 46.33
CA PHE A 108 12.18 -5.85 45.08
C PHE A 108 13.16 -5.02 44.24
N THR A 109 14.10 -4.33 44.87
CA THR A 109 15.14 -3.59 44.15
C THR A 109 16.10 -4.54 43.43
N ALA A 110 16.46 -5.67 44.05
CA ALA A 110 17.29 -6.71 43.42
C ALA A 110 16.58 -7.38 42.24
N ILE A 111 15.28 -7.70 42.38
CA ILE A 111 14.46 -8.27 41.29
C ILE A 111 14.37 -7.30 40.12
N PHE A 112 14.19 -6.00 40.38
CA PHE A 112 14.10 -4.99 39.32
C PHE A 112 15.42 -4.80 38.58
N ILE A 113 16.54 -4.72 39.29
CA ILE A 113 17.88 -4.65 38.67
C ILE A 113 18.14 -5.90 37.82
N GLY A 114 17.75 -7.08 38.30
CA GLY A 114 17.84 -8.33 37.55
C GLY A 114 17.00 -8.32 36.27
N ALA A 115 15.76 -7.84 36.34
CA ALA A 115 14.87 -7.77 35.18
C ALA A 115 15.36 -6.77 34.12
N VAL A 116 15.84 -5.59 34.54
CA VAL A 116 16.43 -4.59 33.63
C VAL A 116 17.69 -5.14 32.99
N ALA A 117 18.58 -5.78 33.75
CA ALA A 117 19.77 -6.43 33.21
C ALA A 117 19.44 -7.52 32.19
N ALA A 118 18.45 -8.39 32.48
CA ALA A 118 18.00 -9.42 31.55
C ALA A 118 17.39 -8.83 30.27
N MET A 119 16.55 -7.80 30.37
CA MET A 119 15.95 -7.12 29.22
C MET A 119 17.02 -6.48 28.33
N THR A 120 17.99 -5.77 28.93
CA THR A 120 19.11 -5.18 28.18
C THR A 120 20.00 -6.24 27.54
N GLY A 121 20.26 -7.36 28.24
CA GLY A 121 21.01 -8.49 27.72
C GLY A 121 20.31 -9.16 26.54
N TYR A 122 19.01 -9.39 26.64
CA TYR A 122 18.20 -9.97 25.56
C TYR A 122 18.20 -9.07 24.32
N TRP A 123 17.97 -7.76 24.50
CA TRP A 123 18.01 -6.77 23.42
C TRP A 123 19.39 -6.70 22.72
N LEU A 124 20.47 -6.76 23.49
CA LEU A 124 21.83 -6.76 22.95
C LEU A 124 22.15 -8.07 22.21
N SER A 125 21.65 -9.21 22.70
CA SER A 125 21.78 -10.52 22.02
C SER A 125 21.07 -10.50 20.67
N GLU A 126 19.83 -10.01 20.64
CA GLU A 126 19.01 -9.97 19.43
C GLU A 126 19.55 -8.97 18.38
N ARG A 127 20.27 -7.93 18.83
CA ARG A 127 21.01 -7.02 17.94
C ARG A 127 22.32 -7.63 17.45
N SER A 128 22.99 -8.44 18.26
CA SER A 128 24.22 -9.16 17.89
C SER A 128 23.96 -10.22 16.81
N ASP A 129 22.90 -11.03 16.98
CA ASP A 129 22.56 -12.09 16.03
C ASP A 129 22.21 -11.52 14.64
N ARG A 130 21.47 -10.42 14.58
CA ARG A 130 21.15 -9.72 13.32
C ARG A 130 22.38 -9.16 12.60
N VAL A 131 23.39 -8.71 13.35
CA VAL A 131 24.66 -8.21 12.77
C VAL A 131 25.50 -9.37 12.25
N LEU A 132 25.59 -10.47 13.01
CA LEU A 132 26.32 -11.68 12.60
C LEU A 132 25.73 -12.32 11.34
N GLU A 133 24.41 -12.43 11.22
CA GLU A 133 23.76 -12.92 10.00
C GLU A 133 24.04 -12.02 8.78
N GLY A 134 24.08 -10.69 8.98
CA GLY A 134 24.46 -9.73 7.94
C GLY A 134 25.91 -9.91 7.45
N PHE A 135 26.84 -10.24 8.34
CA PHE A 135 28.22 -10.54 7.98
C PHE A 135 28.40 -11.92 7.32
N ILE A 136 27.60 -12.93 7.69
CA ILE A 136 27.69 -14.29 7.13
C ILE A 136 27.06 -14.35 5.73
N LYS A 137 26.00 -13.58 5.47
CA LYS A 137 25.31 -13.57 4.16
C LYS A 137 25.96 -12.62 3.13
N GLY A 138 26.90 -11.79 3.56
CA GLY A 138 27.62 -10.81 2.74
C GLY A 138 29.00 -11.25 2.22
N ARG A 139 29.35 -12.54 2.35
CA ARG A 139 30.59 -13.13 1.79
C ARG A 139 30.29 -14.32 0.91
#